data_AF-A0A7S0TZW2-F1
#
_entry.id   AF-A0A7S0TZW2-F1
#
_cell.length_a   1.000
_cell.length_b   1.000
_cell.length_c   1.000
_cell.angle_alpha   90.00
_cell.angle_beta   90.00
_cell.angle_gamma   90.00
#
_symmetry.space_group_name_H-M   'P 1'
#
loop_
_entity.id
_entity.type
_entity.pdbx_description
1 polymer ?
#
loop_
_entity_poly.entity_id
_entity_poly.type
_entity_poly.pdbx_seq_one_letter_code
_entity_poly.pdbx_strand_id
1 'polypeptide(L)'
;VKWTRMKGHGRTIEKLLRSYNNSPSRLLDISRQCVIFENIKDLKKCLETIIFDENVAVERIKNRYSTQYDAEATGGYRDVIINLRLISQQAQAIGAELHIV
;
A
#
# COMPACT_ATOMS: atom_id res chain seq x y z
N VAL A 1 -7.79 17.11 -2.64
CA VAL A 1 -7.01 15.86 -2.50
C VAL A 1 -5.65 16.06 -3.14
N LYS A 2 -4.54 15.74 -2.46
CA LYS A 2 -3.18 15.81 -3.02
C LYS A 2 -2.68 14.41 -3.34
N TRP A 3 -2.60 14.09 -4.63
CA TRP A 3 -2.12 12.80 -5.12
C TRP A 3 -0.60 12.70 -4.96
N THR A 4 -0.11 11.52 -4.59
CA THR A 4 1.34 11.28 -4.57
C THR A 4 1.87 11.06 -5.98
N ARG A 5 3.13 11.44 -6.20
CA ARG A 5 3.82 11.09 -7.44
C ARG A 5 4.23 9.63 -7.41
N MET A 6 4.24 9.00 -8.58
CA MET A 6 4.83 7.67 -8.76
C MET A 6 6.26 7.62 -8.24
N LYS A 7 6.68 6.44 -7.80
CA LYS A 7 8.05 6.20 -7.34
C LYS A 7 9.04 6.54 -8.46
N GLY A 8 10.01 7.40 -8.16
CA GLY A 8 11.02 7.79 -9.14
C GLY A 8 11.96 6.64 -9.53
N HIS A 9 12.42 6.62 -10.78
CA HIS A 9 13.26 5.57 -11.38
C HIS A 9 14.46 5.17 -10.52
N GLY A 10 15.25 6.13 -10.02
CA GLY A 10 16.43 5.84 -9.19
C GLY A 10 16.07 5.09 -7.90
N ARG A 11 14.99 5.49 -7.22
CA ARG A 11 14.49 4.82 -6.00
C ARG A 11 13.90 3.45 -6.28
N THR A 12 13.32 3.27 -7.47
CA THR A 12 12.85 1.97 -7.96
C THR A 12 14.02 1.01 -8.14
N ILE A 13 15.05 1.41 -8.89
CA ILE A 13 16.25 0.60 -9.13
C ILE A 13 16.97 0.26 -7.82
N GLU A 14 17.18 1.26 -6.96
CA GLU A 14 17.81 1.05 -5.64
C GLU A 14 17.05 -0.01 -4.81
N LYS A 15 15.71 0.06 -4.78
CA LYS A 15 14.89 -0.88 -4.02
C LYS A 15 14.94 -2.30 -4.62
N LEU A 16 14.96 -2.42 -5.94
CA LEU A 16 15.08 -3.71 -6.62
C LEU A 16 16.39 -4.41 -6.27
N LEU A 17 17.51 -3.68 -6.39
CA LEU A 17 18.84 -4.20 -6.11
C LEU A 17 19.02 -4.55 -4.62
N ARG A 18 18.59 -3.66 -3.72
CA ARG A 18 18.86 -3.82 -2.28
C ARG A 18 17.92 -4.79 -1.55
N SER A 19 16.69 -4.98 -2.04
CA SER A 19 15.63 -5.68 -1.27
C SER A 19 14.97 -6.82 -2.02
N TYR A 20 15.02 -6.84 -3.36
CA TYR A 20 14.23 -7.77 -4.15
C TYR A 20 15.04 -8.65 -5.10
N ASN A 21 16.38 -8.69 -4.95
CA ASN A 21 17.27 -9.48 -5.81
C ASN A 21 16.99 -9.24 -7.30
N ASN A 22 16.82 -7.96 -7.67
CA ASN A 22 16.49 -7.52 -9.02
C ASN A 22 15.18 -8.08 -9.61
N SER A 23 14.24 -8.56 -8.78
CA SER A 23 12.94 -9.10 -9.22
C SER A 23 11.85 -8.02 -9.23
N PRO A 24 11.41 -7.52 -10.42
CA PRO A 24 10.45 -6.42 -10.51
C PRO A 24 9.05 -6.77 -10.04
N SER A 25 8.65 -8.04 -10.12
CA SER A 25 7.34 -8.52 -9.66
C SER A 25 7.12 -8.36 -8.15
N ARG A 26 8.20 -8.10 -7.38
CA ARG A 26 8.14 -7.87 -5.93
C ARG A 26 8.03 -6.38 -5.56
N LEU A 27 8.05 -5.48 -6.56
CA LEU A 27 7.97 -4.04 -6.36
C LEU A 27 6.51 -3.57 -6.42
N LEU A 28 5.89 -3.49 -5.26
CA LEU A 28 4.45 -3.23 -5.12
C LEU A 28 4.11 -1.77 -4.74
N ASP A 29 5.07 -0.84 -4.81
CA ASP A 29 4.90 0.56 -4.36
C ASP A 29 5.28 1.58 -5.45
N ILE A 30 5.07 1.23 -6.72
CA ILE A 30 5.29 2.14 -7.86
C ILE A 30 4.24 3.24 -7.85
N SER A 31 2.96 2.84 -7.90
CA SER A 31 1.81 3.69 -7.58
C SER A 31 1.49 3.50 -6.10
N ARG A 32 1.22 4.59 -5.39
CA ARG A 32 0.98 4.56 -3.94
C ARG A 32 0.29 5.83 -3.48
N GLN A 33 -0.46 5.75 -2.40
CA GLN A 33 -1.06 6.89 -1.71
C GLN A 33 -0.78 6.84 -0.22
N CYS A 34 -0.69 8.01 0.41
CA CYS A 34 -0.69 8.15 1.86
C CYS A 34 -1.93 8.95 2.26
N VAL A 35 -2.66 8.46 3.25
CA VAL A 35 -3.79 9.16 3.86
C VAL A 35 -3.44 9.36 5.33
N ILE A 36 -3.48 10.62 5.78
CA ILE A 36 -3.11 11.01 7.13
C ILE A 36 -4.40 11.23 7.92
N PHE A 37 -4.44 10.69 9.13
CA PHE A 37 -5.57 10.81 10.04
C PHE A 37 -5.09 11.39 11.37
N GLU A 38 -5.89 12.27 11.96
CA GLU A 38 -5.60 12.84 13.28
C GLU A 38 -5.90 11.85 14.43
N ASN A 39 -6.74 10.85 14.17
CA ASN A 39 -7.14 9.88 15.18
C ASN A 39 -7.33 8.46 14.61
N ILE A 40 -7.22 7.47 15.49
CA ILE A 40 -7.30 6.05 15.13
C ILE A 40 -8.69 5.62 14.67
N LYS A 41 -9.74 6.33 15.12
CA LYS A 41 -11.13 6.00 14.78
C LYS A 41 -11.41 6.28 13.30
N ASP A 42 -10.92 7.41 12.79
CA ASP A 42 -11.06 7.77 11.39
C ASP A 42 -10.20 6.88 10.48
N LEU A 43 -9.00 6.50 10.93
CA LEU A 43 -8.19 5.49 10.26
C LEU A 43 -8.96 4.18 10.13
N LYS A 44 -9.54 3.68 11.23
CA LYS A 44 -10.33 2.44 11.23
C LYS A 44 -11.51 2.53 10.26
N LYS A 45 -12.26 3.64 10.29
CA LYS A 45 -13.40 3.85 9.37
C LYS A 45 -12.97 3.82 7.91
N CYS A 46 -11.83 4.43 7.58
CA CYS A 46 -11.28 4.39 6.23
C CYS A 46 -10.88 2.96 5.82
N LEU A 47 -10.21 2.21 6.71
CA LEU A 47 -9.87 0.81 6.46
C LEU A 47 -11.12 -0.04 6.19
N GLU A 48 -12.15 0.09 7.02
CA GLU A 48 -13.42 -0.61 6.83
C GLU A 48 -14.04 -0.26 5.46
N THR A 49 -14.03 1.01 5.09
CA THR A 49 -14.54 1.47 3.78
C THR A 49 -13.78 0.81 2.63
N ILE A 50 -12.45 0.72 2.70
CA ILE A 50 -11.62 0.09 1.66
C ILE A 50 -11.85 -1.43 1.61
N ILE A 51 -11.96 -2.09 2.76
CA ILE A 51 -12.13 -3.55 2.86
C ILE A 51 -13.49 -4.00 2.29
N PHE A 52 -14.53 -3.19 2.47
CA PHE A 52 -15.88 -3.49 2.00
C PHE A 52 -16.22 -2.92 0.62
N ASP A 53 -15.27 -2.25 -0.06
CA ASP A 53 -15.47 -1.75 -1.41
C ASP A 53 -15.43 -2.90 -2.43
N GLU A 54 -16.51 -3.10 -3.17
CA GLU A 54 -16.65 -4.15 -4.19
C GLU A 54 -15.67 -3.99 -5.37
N ASN A 55 -15.10 -2.81 -5.56
CA ASN A 55 -14.14 -2.51 -6.61
C ASN A 55 -12.68 -2.73 -6.19
N VAL A 56 -12.45 -3.23 -4.97
CA VAL A 56 -11.11 -3.40 -4.40
C VAL A 56 -10.91 -4.83 -3.91
N ALA A 57 -9.77 -5.42 -4.26
CA ALA A 57 -9.28 -6.64 -3.63
C ALA A 57 -8.10 -6.31 -2.71
N VAL A 58 -8.26 -6.53 -1.41
CA VAL A 58 -7.18 -6.33 -0.43
C VAL A 58 -6.31 -7.58 -0.37
N GLU A 59 -5.05 -7.45 -0.79
CA GLU A 59 -4.10 -8.57 -0.87
C GLU A 59 -3.31 -8.73 0.44
N ARG A 60 -3.03 -7.63 1.13
CA ARG A 60 -2.27 -7.66 2.38
C ARG A 60 -2.54 -6.42 3.23
N ILE A 61 -2.63 -6.64 4.54
CA ILE A 61 -2.60 -5.56 5.55
C ILE A 61 -1.40 -5.79 6.47
N LYS A 62 -0.59 -4.75 6.68
CA LYS A 62 0.42 -4.69 7.74
C LYS A 62 -0.05 -3.68 8.78
N ASN A 63 -0.50 -4.17 9.91
CA ASN A 63 -0.96 -3.33 11.02
C ASN A 63 0.17 -3.14 12.04
N ARG A 64 0.86 -2.00 12.01
CA ARG A 64 1.91 -1.68 13.00
C ARG A 64 1.36 -1.04 14.27
N TYR A 65 0.06 -0.81 14.37
CA TYR A 65 -0.61 -0.43 15.63
C TYR A 65 -1.02 -1.63 16.48
N SER A 66 -0.86 -2.86 15.96
CA SER A 66 -1.11 -4.07 16.75
C SER A 66 -0.19 -4.10 17.98
N THR A 67 -0.73 -4.51 19.12
CA THR A 67 0.06 -4.73 20.35
C THR A 67 1.06 -5.89 20.21
N GLN A 68 0.85 -6.75 19.21
CA GLN A 68 1.75 -7.85 18.88
C GLN A 68 2.88 -7.44 17.92
N TYR A 69 2.84 -6.21 17.39
CA TYR A 69 3.87 -5.73 16.48
C TYR A 69 5.08 -5.22 17.27
N ASP A 70 6.25 -5.82 17.04
CA ASP A 70 7.51 -5.31 17.58
C ASP A 70 7.90 -4.00 16.88
N ALA A 71 7.80 -2.93 17.66
CA ALA A 71 8.08 -1.57 17.28
C ALA A 71 9.57 -1.26 17.16
N GLU A 72 10.39 -1.96 17.93
CA GLU A 72 11.79 -1.62 18.19
C GLU A 72 12.60 -1.69 16.90
N ALA A 73 12.37 -2.74 16.11
CA ALA A 73 12.98 -2.94 14.79
C ALA A 73 12.72 -1.79 13.79
N THR A 74 11.71 -0.93 14.05
CA THR A 74 11.38 0.24 13.21
C THR A 74 11.57 1.57 13.91
N GLY A 75 12.25 1.61 15.06
CA GLY A 75 12.45 2.84 15.83
C GLY A 75 11.14 3.45 16.33
N GLY A 76 10.13 2.62 16.60
CA GLY A 76 8.84 3.09 17.10
C GLY A 76 7.81 3.51 16.05
N TYR A 77 8.10 3.33 14.74
CA TYR A 77 7.17 3.73 13.68
C TYR A 77 5.81 3.01 13.79
N ARG A 78 4.73 3.75 13.50
CA ARG A 78 3.35 3.26 13.54
C ARG A 78 2.61 3.71 12.29
N ASP A 79 2.09 2.74 11.54
CA ASP A 79 1.27 2.95 10.36
C ASP A 79 0.40 1.71 10.08
N VAL A 80 -0.50 1.84 9.12
CA VAL A 80 -1.13 0.71 8.46
C VAL A 80 -0.77 0.77 6.99
N ILE A 81 -0.17 -0.29 6.47
CA ILE A 81 0.15 -0.44 5.05
C ILE A 81 -0.82 -1.44 4.46
N ILE A 82 -1.46 -1.07 3.36
CA ILE A 82 -2.35 -1.93 2.59
C ILE A 82 -1.72 -2.13 1.23
N ASN A 83 -1.68 -3.38 0.79
CA ASN A 83 -1.49 -3.71 -0.61
C ASN A 83 -2.84 -4.14 -1.17
N LEU A 84 -3.27 -3.55 -2.27
CA LEU A 84 -4.56 -3.83 -2.89
C LEU A 84 -4.48 -3.83 -4.42
N ARG A 85 -5.51 -4.37 -5.06
CA ARG A 85 -5.75 -4.23 -6.49
C ARG A 85 -7.10 -3.60 -6.74
N LEU A 86 -7.19 -2.81 -7.80
CA LEU A 86 -8.47 -2.31 -8.31
C LEU A 86 -9.07 -3.38 -9.22
N ILE A 87 -10.26 -3.88 -8.90
CA ILE A 87 -10.97 -4.90 -9.67
C ILE A 87 -12.20 -4.35 -10.40
N SER A 88 -12.27 -3.03 -10.55
CA SER A 88 -13.33 -2.36 -11.29
C SER A 88 -13.25 -2.63 -12.80
N GLN A 89 -14.36 -2.43 -13.50
CA GLN A 89 -14.41 -2.53 -14.97
C GLN A 89 -13.40 -1.59 -15.64
N GLN A 90 -13.16 -0.41 -15.05
CA GLN A 90 -12.19 0.55 -15.58
C GLN A 90 -10.76 0.04 -15.46
N ALA A 91 -10.40 -0.61 -14.34
CA ALA A 91 -9.09 -1.21 -14.17
C ALA A 91 -8.86 -2.34 -15.18
N GLN A 92 -9.88 -3.17 -15.42
CA GLN A 92 -9.85 -4.22 -16.44
C GLN A 92 -9.72 -3.66 -17.86
N ALA A 93 -10.44 -2.58 -18.18
CA ALA A 93 -10.40 -1.95 -19.50
C ALA A 93 -9.01 -1.42 -19.88
N ILE A 94 -8.17 -1.11 -18.89
CA ILE A 94 -6.79 -0.63 -19.10
C ILE A 94 -5.72 -1.70 -18.78
N GLY A 95 -6.12 -2.93 -18.42
CA GLY A 95 -5.20 -4.03 -18.08
C GLY A 95 -4.44 -3.84 -16.76
N ALA A 96 -5.01 -3.09 -15.81
CA ALA A 96 -4.40 -2.78 -14.51
C ALA A 96 -5.00 -3.59 -13.35
N GLU A 97 -5.96 -4.47 -13.61
CA GLU A 97 -6.70 -5.23 -12.59
C GLU A 97 -5.83 -6.20 -11.78
N LEU A 98 -4.69 -6.62 -12.35
CA LEU A 98 -3.70 -7.45 -11.67
C LEU A 98 -2.58 -6.62 -10.99
N HIS A 99 -2.58 -5.30 -11.14
CA HIS A 99 -1.55 -4.44 -10.57
C HIS A 99 -1.80 -4.17 -9.09
N ILE A 100 -0.88 -4.60 -8.24
CA ILE A 100 -0.91 -4.35 -6.80
C ILE A 100 -0.27 -2.99 -6.49
N VAL A 101 -0.98 -2.17 -5.72
CA VAL A 101 -0.57 -0.84 -5.24
C VAL A 101 -0.56 -0.74 -3.72
#